data_AF-A0A6G9Z8C9-F1
#
_entry.id   AF-A0A6G9Z8C9-F1
#
_cell.length_a   1.000
_cell.length_b   1.000
_cell.length_c   1.000
_cell.angle_alpha   90.00
_cell.angle_beta   90.00
_cell.angle_gamma   90.00
#
_symmetry.space_group_name_H-M   'P 1'
#
loop_
_entity.id
_entity.type
_entity.pdbx_description
1 polymer ?
#
loop_
_entity_poly.entity_id
_entity_poly.type
_entity_poly.pdbx_seq_one_letter_code
_entity_poly.pdbx_strand_id
1 'polypeptide(L)'
;MSDTTADIKPADDAKTDTFTPVTSQDELNRIIKDRIDRERKKFADYADLKKKAAQFDDLQAAQMSELDKATQRAEAAEARMAELEVSAARAQVAAAKGVPAELLPGRTMEEFESAAAAILAFRDEGRGPRAPMPDPLQGAGTEDAGAGGDWLSDMIRG
;
A
#
# COMPACT_ATOMS: atom_id res chain seq x y z
N MET A 1 48.04 -78.59 -26.14
CA MET A 1 47.26 -77.34 -26.04
C MET A 1 47.48 -76.84 -24.63
N SER A 2 48.54 -76.03 -24.44
CA SER A 2 48.49 -74.56 -24.28
C SER A 2 48.29 -74.21 -22.80
N ASP A 3 49.33 -74.00 -22.01
CA ASP A 3 50.06 -72.73 -21.82
C ASP A 3 49.16 -71.59 -21.32
N THR A 4 49.39 -71.12 -20.10
CA THR A 4 49.47 -69.70 -19.72
C THR A 4 49.77 -69.62 -18.22
N THR A 5 51.06 -69.45 -17.91
CA THR A 5 51.53 -68.80 -16.69
C THR A 5 50.94 -67.39 -16.64
N ALA A 6 50.04 -67.13 -15.69
CA ALA A 6 49.60 -65.78 -15.40
C ALA A 6 50.66 -65.10 -14.54
N ASP A 7 51.42 -64.21 -15.18
CA ASP A 7 52.25 -63.19 -14.55
C ASP A 7 51.47 -62.43 -13.47
N ILE A 8 51.77 -62.71 -12.20
CA ILE A 8 51.44 -61.81 -11.10
C ILE A 8 52.59 -60.81 -11.02
N LYS A 9 52.40 -59.67 -11.69
CA LYS A 9 53.19 -58.45 -11.50
C LYS A 9 53.04 -58.00 -10.03
N PRO A 10 54.11 -57.92 -9.22
CA PRO A 10 54.00 -57.28 -7.91
C PRO A 10 53.67 -55.79 -8.13
N ALA A 11 52.57 -55.36 -7.53
CA ALA A 11 52.17 -53.96 -7.50
C ALA A 11 53.21 -53.13 -6.74
N ASP A 12 53.60 -52.02 -7.36
CA ASP A 12 54.49 -51.00 -6.82
C ASP A 12 54.08 -50.53 -5.41
N ASP A 13 55.07 -50.51 -4.51
CA ASP A 13 55.31 -49.50 -3.48
C ASP A 13 54.11 -48.97 -2.66
N ALA A 14 53.57 -49.82 -1.79
CA ALA A 14 53.03 -49.33 -0.53
C ALA A 14 54.20 -48.97 0.40
N LYS A 15 54.75 -47.76 0.28
CA LYS A 15 55.68 -47.23 1.28
C LYS A 15 54.98 -47.15 2.63
N THR A 16 55.29 -48.08 3.51
CA THR A 16 54.99 -47.97 4.93
C THR A 16 55.78 -46.78 5.47
N ASP A 17 55.07 -45.72 5.90
CA ASP A 17 55.63 -44.55 6.59
C ASP A 17 56.30 -44.99 7.90
N THR A 18 57.52 -45.51 7.77
CA THR A 18 58.32 -45.99 8.88
C THR A 18 58.88 -44.76 9.60
N PHE A 19 58.61 -44.65 10.90
CA PHE A 19 59.04 -43.50 11.70
C PHE A 19 60.53 -43.26 11.53
N THR A 20 60.88 -42.08 11.00
CA THR A 20 62.26 -41.65 10.84
C THR A 20 62.57 -40.62 11.94
N PRO A 21 63.44 -40.93 12.91
CA PRO A 21 63.76 -40.00 13.99
C PRO A 21 64.51 -38.79 13.45
N VAL A 22 64.13 -37.59 13.91
CA VAL A 22 64.77 -36.34 13.52
C VAL A 22 66.14 -36.26 14.20
N THR A 23 67.21 -36.09 13.42
CA THR A 23 68.60 -36.18 13.93
C THR A 23 69.30 -34.84 14.02
N SER A 24 68.65 -33.76 13.57
CA SER A 24 69.20 -32.41 13.59
C SER A 24 68.15 -31.32 13.83
N GLN A 25 68.60 -30.15 14.31
CA GLN A 25 67.73 -29.00 14.54
C GLN A 25 67.18 -28.42 13.23
N ASP A 26 67.96 -28.44 12.14
CA ASP A 26 67.52 -27.95 10.83
C ASP A 26 66.42 -28.82 10.23
N GLU A 27 66.52 -30.14 10.40
CA GLU A 27 65.50 -31.09 9.99
C GLU A 27 64.20 -30.88 10.80
N LEU A 28 64.32 -30.67 12.12
CA LEU A 28 63.17 -30.33 12.97
C LEU A 28 62.49 -29.04 12.52
N ASN A 29 63.26 -27.98 12.28
CA ASN A 29 62.75 -26.69 11.81
C ASN A 29 62.04 -26.80 10.47
N ARG A 30 62.58 -27.60 9.54
CA ARG A 30 61.97 -27.86 8.22
C ARG A 30 60.62 -28.58 8.35
N ILE A 31 60.56 -29.65 9.15
CA ILE A 31 59.32 -30.42 9.36
C ILE A 31 58.24 -29.54 10.01
N ILE A 32 58.61 -28.72 11.00
CA ILE A 32 57.68 -27.80 11.67
C ILE A 32 57.16 -26.76 10.67
N LYS A 33 58.04 -26.15 9.86
CA LYS A 33 57.66 -25.18 8.83
C LYS A 33 56.68 -25.79 7.82
N ASP A 34 56.98 -26.98 7.30
CA ASP A 34 56.10 -27.68 6.36
C ASP A 34 54.74 -28.03 6.96
N ARG A 35 54.69 -28.32 8.27
CA ARG A 35 53.40 -28.53 8.94
C ARG A 35 52.62 -27.22 9.09
N ILE A 36 53.27 -26.14 9.52
CA ILE A 36 52.63 -24.81 9.64
C ILE A 36 52.12 -24.33 8.29
N ASP A 37 52.91 -24.49 7.22
CA ASP A 37 52.51 -24.06 5.88
C ASP A 37 51.32 -24.87 5.35
N ARG A 38 51.27 -26.19 5.63
CA ARG A 38 50.09 -27.02 5.33
C ARG A 38 48.86 -26.56 6.10
N GLU A 39 48.98 -26.26 7.40
CA GLU A 39 47.85 -25.78 8.19
C GLU A 39 47.38 -24.39 7.74
N ARG A 40 48.28 -23.47 7.40
CA ARG A 40 47.92 -22.14 6.88
C ARG A 40 47.24 -22.22 5.52
N LYS A 41 47.69 -23.12 4.64
CA LYS A 41 47.08 -23.33 3.31
C LYS A 41 45.62 -23.83 3.41
N LYS A 42 45.29 -24.64 4.43
CA LYS A 42 43.91 -25.13 4.62
C LYS A 42 42.89 -24.03 4.91
N PHE A 43 43.33 -22.89 5.42
CA PHE A 43 42.45 -21.77 5.81
C PHE A 43 42.77 -20.49 5.04
N ALA A 44 43.51 -20.60 3.93
CA ALA A 44 43.92 -19.42 3.14
C ALA A 44 42.71 -18.65 2.58
N ASP A 45 41.62 -19.35 2.30
CA ASP A 45 40.35 -18.86 1.78
C ASP A 45 39.38 -18.39 2.88
N TYR A 46 39.63 -18.71 4.16
CA TYR A 46 38.73 -18.38 5.26
C TYR A 46 38.49 -16.87 5.39
N ALA A 47 39.54 -16.05 5.20
CA ALA A 47 39.43 -14.61 5.27
C ALA A 47 38.52 -14.05 4.16
N ASP A 48 38.59 -14.63 2.95
CA ASP A 48 37.79 -14.21 1.81
C ASP A 48 36.35 -14.71 1.92
N LEU A 49 36.13 -15.92 2.43
CA LEU A 49 34.80 -16.44 2.74
C LEU A 49 34.10 -15.58 3.81
N LYS A 50 34.83 -15.19 4.85
CA LYS A 50 34.30 -14.31 5.90
C LYS A 50 33.92 -12.93 5.34
N LYS A 51 34.72 -12.35 4.44
CA LYS A 51 34.38 -11.09 3.78
C LYS A 51 33.14 -11.22 2.89
N LYS A 52 33.04 -12.29 2.10
CA LYS A 52 31.88 -12.54 1.24
C LYS A 52 30.60 -12.75 2.05
N ALA A 53 30.68 -13.46 3.17
CA ALA A 53 29.54 -13.64 4.07
C ALA A 53 29.06 -12.29 4.63
N ALA A 54 29.97 -11.47 5.15
CA ALA A 54 29.61 -10.13 5.63
C ALA A 54 29.00 -9.25 4.53
N GLN A 55 29.58 -9.25 3.33
CA GLN A 55 29.03 -8.52 2.18
C GLN A 55 27.64 -9.03 1.76
N PHE A 56 27.43 -10.34 1.83
CA PHE A 56 26.14 -10.95 1.52
C PHE A 56 25.06 -10.51 2.53
N ASP A 57 25.38 -10.56 3.82
CA ASP A 57 24.48 -10.11 4.89
C ASP A 57 24.13 -8.62 4.73
N ASP A 58 25.12 -7.78 4.44
CA ASP A 58 24.92 -6.34 4.19
C ASP A 58 24.01 -6.09 2.97
N LEU A 59 24.24 -6.81 1.86
CA LEU A 59 23.42 -6.71 0.65
C LEU A 59 22.00 -7.22 0.87
N GLN A 60 21.83 -8.27 1.67
CA GLN A 60 20.52 -8.81 1.99
C GLN A 60 19.73 -7.81 2.85
N ALA A 61 20.37 -7.22 3.86
CA ALA A 61 19.75 -6.19 4.70
C ALA A 61 19.37 -4.94 3.87
N ALA A 62 20.24 -4.50 2.96
CA ALA A 62 19.96 -3.38 2.06
C ALA A 62 18.78 -3.68 1.13
N GLN A 63 18.76 -4.87 0.49
CA GLN A 63 17.67 -5.27 -0.39
C GLN A 63 16.32 -5.37 0.33
N MET A 64 16.29 -5.93 1.54
CA MET A 64 15.08 -5.97 2.35
C MET A 64 14.56 -4.55 2.64
N SER A 65 15.46 -3.62 3.02
CA SER A 65 15.08 -2.22 3.27
C SER A 65 14.55 -1.52 2.02
N GLU A 66 15.13 -1.78 0.85
CA GLU A 66 14.65 -1.21 -0.41
C GLU A 66 13.32 -1.80 -0.84
N LEU A 67 13.12 -3.11 -0.65
CA LEU A 67 11.87 -3.79 -0.92
C LEU A 67 10.75 -3.25 -0.02
N ASP A 68 10.99 -3.09 1.28
CA ASP A 68 10.02 -2.50 2.21
C ASP A 68 9.63 -1.08 1.78
N LYS A 69 10.59 -0.25 1.39
CA LYS A 69 10.33 1.11 0.87
C LYS A 69 9.57 1.09 -0.45
N ALA A 70 9.83 0.12 -1.32
CA ALA A 70 9.12 -0.02 -2.60
C ALA A 70 7.66 -0.43 -2.35
N THR A 71 7.44 -1.42 -1.47
CA THR A 71 6.11 -1.89 -1.08
C THR A 71 5.28 -0.77 -0.46
N GLN A 72 5.85 0.00 0.49
CA GLN A 72 5.14 1.14 1.09
C GLN A 72 4.75 2.21 0.07
N ARG A 73 5.60 2.47 -0.94
CA ARG A 73 5.25 3.40 -2.01
C ARG A 73 4.16 2.85 -2.93
N ALA A 74 4.18 1.55 -3.22
CA ALA A 74 3.15 0.89 -4.01
C ALA A 74 1.80 0.95 -3.28
N GLU A 75 1.74 0.54 -2.00
CA GLU A 75 0.53 0.61 -1.17
C GLU A 75 -0.02 2.04 -1.09
N ALA A 76 0.84 3.05 -0.91
CA ALA A 76 0.41 4.44 -0.88
C ALA A 76 -0.13 4.92 -2.24
N ALA A 77 0.44 4.44 -3.35
CA ALA A 77 -0.05 4.75 -4.68
C ALA A 77 -1.40 4.08 -4.96
N GLU A 78 -1.55 2.80 -4.58
CA GLU A 78 -2.80 2.05 -4.70
C GLU A 78 -3.92 2.68 -3.87
N ALA A 79 -3.63 3.10 -2.64
CA ALA A 79 -4.62 3.80 -1.80
C ALA A 79 -5.10 5.10 -2.45
N ARG A 80 -4.18 5.90 -3.03
CA ARG A 80 -4.55 7.13 -3.76
C ARG A 80 -5.36 6.83 -5.01
N MET A 81 -5.01 5.79 -5.76
CA MET A 81 -5.78 5.37 -6.93
C MET A 81 -7.20 4.96 -6.53
N ALA A 82 -7.36 4.16 -5.49
CA ALA A 82 -8.66 3.76 -4.97
C ALA A 82 -9.50 4.98 -4.53
N GLU A 83 -8.90 5.95 -3.84
CA GLU A 83 -9.59 7.20 -3.46
C GLU A 83 -10.03 8.01 -4.69
N LEU A 84 -9.18 8.12 -5.70
CA LEU A 84 -9.50 8.82 -6.94
C LEU A 84 -10.63 8.11 -7.69
N GLU A 85 -10.59 6.78 -7.80
CA GLU A 85 -11.65 5.98 -8.42
C GLU A 85 -12.99 6.16 -7.71
N VAL A 86 -13.00 6.12 -6.38
CA VAL A 86 -14.20 6.38 -5.57
C VAL A 86 -14.73 7.80 -5.82
N SER A 87 -13.84 8.80 -5.84
CA SER A 87 -14.24 10.20 -6.08
C SER A 87 -14.80 10.40 -7.49
N ALA A 88 -14.22 9.74 -8.49
CA ALA A 88 -14.65 9.79 -9.88
C ALA A 88 -16.01 9.10 -10.06
N ALA A 89 -16.20 7.92 -9.46
CA ALA A 89 -17.49 7.22 -9.47
C ALA A 89 -18.58 8.07 -8.81
N ARG A 90 -18.28 8.69 -7.66
CA ARG A 90 -19.19 9.60 -6.98
C ARG A 90 -19.57 10.79 -7.87
N ALA A 91 -18.59 11.41 -8.54
CA ALA A 91 -18.82 12.52 -9.45
C ALA A 91 -19.68 12.12 -10.66
N GLN A 92 -19.49 10.91 -11.19
CA GLN A 92 -20.32 10.37 -12.27
C GLN A 92 -21.77 10.18 -11.85
N VAL A 93 -22.02 9.57 -10.68
CA VAL A 93 -23.39 9.39 -10.16
C VAL A 93 -24.05 10.73 -9.88
N ALA A 94 -23.32 11.66 -9.26
CA ALA A 94 -23.76 13.02 -8.99
C ALA A 94 -24.21 13.75 -10.27
N ALA A 95 -23.37 13.71 -11.31
CA ALA A 95 -23.67 14.30 -12.61
C ALA A 95 -24.88 13.62 -13.29
N ALA A 96 -24.97 12.29 -13.24
CA ALA A 96 -26.06 11.54 -13.86
C ALA A 96 -27.42 11.79 -13.18
N LYS A 97 -27.44 11.96 -11.86
CA LYS A 97 -28.67 12.14 -11.07
C LYS A 97 -29.01 13.61 -10.81
N GLY A 98 -28.09 14.53 -11.13
CA GLY A 98 -28.26 15.97 -10.89
C GLY A 98 -28.24 16.34 -9.41
N VAL A 99 -27.44 15.61 -8.61
CA VAL A 99 -27.31 15.82 -7.15
C VAL A 99 -25.87 16.22 -6.84
N PRO A 100 -25.60 17.14 -5.89
CA PRO A 100 -24.23 17.50 -5.51
C PRO A 100 -23.43 16.31 -5.00
N ALA A 101 -22.22 16.11 -5.53
CA ALA A 101 -21.34 14.98 -5.16
C ALA A 101 -20.97 14.99 -3.67
N GLU A 102 -20.90 16.15 -3.03
CA GLU A 102 -20.61 16.29 -1.60
C GLU A 102 -21.66 15.63 -0.69
N LEU A 103 -22.89 15.47 -1.20
CA LEU A 103 -24.01 14.88 -0.45
C LEU A 103 -24.17 13.38 -0.66
N LEU A 104 -23.31 12.75 -1.47
CA LEU A 104 -23.33 11.30 -1.73
C LEU A 104 -22.37 10.58 -0.77
N PRO A 105 -22.84 10.06 0.38
CA PRO A 105 -22.04 9.21 1.24
C PRO A 105 -21.73 7.87 0.56
N GLY A 106 -20.65 7.24 1.00
CA GLY A 106 -20.28 5.90 0.56
C GLY A 106 -18.97 5.82 -0.21
N ARG A 107 -18.63 4.58 -0.58
CA ARG A 107 -17.46 4.21 -1.38
C ARG A 107 -17.78 3.31 -2.57
N THR A 108 -19.01 2.82 -2.68
CA THR A 108 -19.42 1.94 -3.77
C THR A 108 -20.48 2.59 -4.66
N MET A 109 -20.61 2.08 -5.89
CA MET A 109 -21.60 2.55 -6.85
C MET A 109 -23.03 2.44 -6.29
N GLU A 110 -23.35 1.31 -5.65
CA GLU A 110 -24.67 1.04 -5.09
C GLU A 110 -25.01 2.03 -3.96
N GLU A 111 -24.06 2.33 -3.08
CA GLU A 111 -24.23 3.33 -2.02
C GLU A 111 -24.49 4.72 -2.60
N PHE A 112 -23.75 5.11 -3.65
CA PHE A 112 -23.96 6.39 -4.33
C PHE A 112 -25.32 6.48 -5.00
N GLU A 113 -25.76 5.43 -5.68
CA GLU A 113 -27.07 5.39 -6.35
C GLU A 113 -28.22 5.44 -5.36
N SER A 114 -28.12 4.68 -4.26
CA SER A 114 -29.11 4.66 -3.18
C SER A 114 -29.23 6.02 -2.51
N ALA A 115 -28.09 6.64 -2.17
CA ALA A 115 -28.06 7.98 -1.59
C ALA A 115 -28.65 9.03 -2.55
N ALA A 116 -28.29 8.99 -3.83
CA ALA A 116 -28.84 9.89 -4.83
C ALA A 116 -30.37 9.73 -4.96
N ALA A 117 -30.86 8.48 -4.95
CA ALA A 117 -32.29 8.20 -5.00
C ALA A 117 -33.04 8.75 -3.77
N ALA A 118 -32.49 8.57 -2.57
CA ALA A 118 -33.06 9.10 -1.33
C ALA A 118 -33.14 10.64 -1.35
N ILE A 119 -32.10 11.31 -1.84
CA ILE A 119 -32.08 12.78 -1.96
C ILE A 119 -33.13 13.27 -2.96
N LEU A 120 -33.29 12.58 -4.10
CA LEU A 120 -34.31 12.92 -5.09
C LEU A 120 -35.72 12.73 -4.54
N ALA A 121 -35.98 11.62 -3.85
CA ALA A 121 -37.26 11.36 -3.20
C ALA A 121 -37.60 12.48 -2.19
N PHE A 122 -36.66 12.83 -1.32
CA PHE A 122 -36.84 13.93 -0.36
C PHE A 122 -37.10 15.29 -1.03
N ARG A 123 -36.37 15.59 -2.12
CA ARG A 123 -36.58 16.83 -2.89
C ARG A 123 -37.97 16.89 -3.49
N ASP A 124 -38.45 15.78 -4.04
CA ASP A 124 -39.73 15.71 -4.73
C ASP A 124 -40.91 15.72 -3.74
N GLU A 125 -40.75 15.15 -2.53
CA GLU A 125 -41.69 15.29 -1.41
C GLU A 125 -41.88 16.75 -0.97
N GLY A 126 -40.80 17.54 -0.95
CA GLY A 126 -40.85 18.98 -0.66
C GLY A 126 -41.46 19.83 -1.77
N ARG A 127 -41.72 19.26 -2.95
CA ARG A 127 -42.28 19.96 -4.13
C ARG A 127 -43.79 19.72 -4.28
N GLY A 128 -44.51 19.58 -3.17
CA GLY A 128 -45.98 19.54 -3.16
C GLY A 128 -46.63 20.79 -3.78
N PRO A 129 -47.93 20.75 -4.13
CA PRO A 129 -48.62 21.86 -4.77
C PRO A 129 -48.54 23.11 -3.88
N ARG A 130 -47.83 24.13 -4.37
CA ARG A 130 -47.81 25.44 -3.74
C ARG A 130 -49.20 26.04 -3.91
N ALA A 131 -49.92 26.26 -2.81
CA ALA A 131 -51.16 27.01 -2.85
C ALA A 131 -50.88 28.38 -3.50
N PRO A 132 -51.77 28.87 -4.39
CA PRO A 132 -51.61 30.20 -4.96
C PRO A 132 -51.55 31.20 -3.81
N MET A 133 -50.52 32.04 -3.84
CA MET A 133 -50.32 33.07 -2.84
C MET A 133 -51.54 34.01 -2.88
N PRO A 134 -52.19 34.32 -1.75
CA PRO A 134 -53.28 35.29 -1.73
C PRO A 134 -52.76 36.62 -2.28
N ASP A 135 -53.50 37.23 -3.21
CA ASP A 135 -53.13 38.52 -3.80
C ASP A 135 -53.05 39.57 -2.68
N PRO A 136 -51.89 40.25 -2.48
CA PRO A 136 -51.73 41.28 -1.45
C PRO A 136 -52.70 42.46 -1.60
N LEU A 137 -53.34 42.61 -2.77
CA LEU A 137 -54.33 43.66 -3.06
C LEU A 137 -55.77 43.23 -2.75
N GLN A 138 -55.98 41.99 -2.30
CA GLN A 138 -57.30 41.47 -1.93
C GLN A 138 -57.74 42.07 -0.58
N GLY A 139 -58.30 43.28 -0.65
CA GLY A 139 -58.68 44.10 0.50
C GLY A 139 -58.22 45.56 0.39
N ALA A 140 -57.29 45.86 -0.53
CA ALA A 140 -56.92 47.23 -0.89
C ALA A 140 -57.94 47.82 -1.89
N GLY A 141 -59.22 47.74 -1.52
CA GLY A 141 -60.32 48.42 -2.19
C GLY A 141 -60.36 49.86 -1.71
N THR A 142 -60.11 50.76 -2.66
CA THR A 142 -60.44 52.19 -2.67
C THR A 142 -61.64 52.57 -1.79
N GLU A 143 -61.37 53.19 -0.64
CA GLU A 143 -62.37 53.95 0.10
C GLU A 143 -62.59 55.28 -0.63
N ASP A 144 -63.46 55.28 -1.64
CA ASP A 144 -64.26 56.46 -2.00
C ASP A 144 -65.53 56.03 -2.74
N ALA A 145 -66.65 56.07 -2.01
CA ALA A 145 -67.98 56.52 -2.45
C ALA A 145 -69.10 55.82 -1.67
N GLY A 146 -69.62 56.51 -0.65
CA GLY A 146 -71.04 56.47 -0.32
C GLY A 146 -71.48 55.67 0.92
N ALA A 147 -72.08 56.41 1.86
CA ALA A 147 -72.97 55.96 2.94
C ALA A 147 -72.32 55.41 4.23
N GLY A 148 -71.83 56.31 5.07
CA GLY A 148 -71.62 56.08 6.51
C GLY A 148 -71.85 57.38 7.26
N GLY A 149 -72.91 57.43 8.07
CA GLY A 149 -73.38 58.65 8.75
C GLY A 149 -72.35 59.28 9.68
N ASP A 150 -72.31 60.61 9.63
CA ASP A 150 -71.53 61.49 10.49
C ASP A 150 -72.04 61.41 11.95
N TRP A 151 -71.49 60.46 12.69
CA TRP A 151 -71.76 60.26 14.12
C TRP A 151 -70.92 61.19 15.03
N LEU A 152 -70.02 61.99 14.43
CA LEU A 152 -69.10 62.85 15.18
C LEU A 152 -69.63 64.29 15.34
N SER A 153 -70.50 64.76 14.44
CA SER A 153 -71.16 66.07 14.56
C SER A 153 -72.29 66.14 15.60
N ASP A 154 -72.83 65.02 16.06
CA ASP A 154 -73.94 64.98 17.03
C ASP A 154 -73.47 65.13 18.50
N MET A 155 -72.16 64.95 18.77
CA MET A 155 -71.60 65.02 20.13
C MET A 155 -71.21 66.45 20.57
N ILE A 156 -71.14 67.42 19.64
CA ILE A 156 -70.63 68.78 19.92
C ILE A 156 -71.77 69.81 20.09
N ARG A 157 -73.03 69.42 19.88
CA ARG A 157 -74.18 70.34 19.95
C ARG A 157 -75.19 69.99 21.06
N GLY A 158 -74.78 69.21 22.07
CA GLY A 158 -75.55 68.92 23.29
C GLY A 158 -75.12 69.76 24.48
#